data_AF-A0A264VWU3-F1
#
_entry.id   AF-A0A264VWU3-F1
#
_cell.length_a   1.000
_cell.length_b   1.000
_cell.length_c   1.000
_cell.angle_alpha   90.00
_cell.angle_beta   90.00
_cell.angle_gamma   90.00
#
_symmetry.space_group_name_H-M   'P 1'
#
loop_
_entity.id
_entity.type
_entity.pdbx_description
1 polymer ?
#
loop_
_entity_poly.entity_id
_entity_poly.type
_entity_poly.pdbx_seq_one_letter_code
_entity_poly.pdbx_strand_id
1 'polypeptide(L)' 'MLLSSCTTTRIEYVQTPSAPIPAHLLNDCLPEHIPETFSWGDSLLINESLLTVIEQCNLDKKAIREIEAARNN' A
#
# COMPACT_ATOMS: atom_id res chain seq x y z
N MET A 1 -50.76 13.56 33.81
CA MET A 1 -49.45 12.87 33.75
C MET A 1 -48.76 13.27 32.47
N LEU A 2 -47.65 14.02 32.55
CA LEU A 2 -46.82 14.37 31.40
C LEU A 2 -45.69 13.35 31.30
N LEU A 3 -45.75 12.49 30.29
CA LEU A 3 -44.68 11.54 29.95
C LEU A 3 -43.69 12.27 29.04
N SER A 4 -42.63 12.83 29.61
CA SER A 4 -41.49 13.32 28.83
C SER A 4 -40.61 12.14 28.43
N SER A 5 -40.64 11.77 27.15
CA SER A 5 -39.67 10.83 26.57
C SER A 5 -38.27 11.44 26.64
N CYS A 6 -37.30 10.72 27.21
CA CYS A 6 -35.89 11.10 27.20
C CYS A 6 -35.32 10.78 25.80
N THR A 7 -35.47 11.70 24.86
CA THR A 7 -35.04 11.55 23.45
C THR A 7 -33.68 12.20 23.18
N THR A 8 -32.85 12.42 24.20
CA THR A 8 -31.52 13.00 24.01
C THR A 8 -30.50 11.91 23.71
N THR A 9 -30.42 11.50 22.44
CA THR A 9 -29.28 10.72 21.94
C THR A 9 -28.05 11.63 21.90
N ARG A 10 -27.01 11.28 22.66
CA ARG A 10 -25.72 11.98 22.63
C ARG A 10 -25.07 11.74 21.26
N ILE A 11 -24.71 12.81 20.55
CA ILE A 11 -23.87 12.70 19.35
C ILE A 11 -22.46 12.36 19.81
N GLU A 12 -21.97 11.20 19.40
CA GLU A 12 -20.58 10.80 19.58
C GLU A 12 -19.83 11.09 18.28
N TYR A 13 -18.84 11.98 18.36
CA TYR A 13 -17.95 12.25 17.24
C TYR A 13 -16.87 11.18 17.23
N VAL A 14 -16.92 10.30 16.23
CA VAL A 14 -15.89 9.30 15.99
C VAL A 14 -14.90 9.86 14.97
N GLN A 15 -13.62 9.60 15.17
CA GLN A 15 -12.59 9.95 14.19
C GLN A 15 -12.85 9.20 12.89
N THR A 16 -12.84 9.91 11.76
CA THR A 16 -12.96 9.28 10.44
C THR A 16 -11.74 8.38 10.22
N PRO A 17 -11.92 7.13 9.76
CA PRO A 17 -10.81 6.26 9.42
C PRO A 17 -9.92 6.95 8.38
N SER A 18 -8.60 6.79 8.51
CA SER A 18 -7.69 7.32 7.50
C SER A 18 -7.94 6.65 6.15
N ALA A 19 -7.83 7.41 5.06
CA ALA A 19 -7.99 6.90 3.71
C ALA A 19 -6.99 5.75 3.47
N PRO A 20 -7.41 4.58 2.95
CA PRO A 20 -6.54 3.42 2.80
C PRO A 20 -5.39 3.68 1.82
N ILE A 21 -4.30 2.92 1.94
CA ILE A 21 -3.23 2.92 0.94
C ILE A 21 -3.80 2.37 -0.38
N PRO A 22 -3.53 3.02 -1.53
CA PRO A 22 -3.88 2.46 -2.84
C PRO A 22 -3.37 1.03 -3.03
N ALA A 23 -4.25 0.12 -3.46
CA ALA A 23 -3.94 -1.31 -3.53
C ALA A 23 -2.71 -1.65 -4.37
N HIS A 24 -2.45 -0.89 -5.45
CA HIS A 24 -1.29 -1.12 -6.32
C HIS A 24 0.06 -0.95 -5.61
N LEU A 25 0.13 -0.09 -4.58
CA LEU A 25 1.34 0.11 -3.78
C LEU A 25 1.62 -1.07 -2.84
N LEU A 26 0.61 -1.93 -2.60
CA LEU A 26 0.70 -3.09 -1.73
C LEU A 26 0.96 -4.39 -2.50
N ASN A 27 1.20 -4.30 -3.81
CA ASN A 27 1.56 -5.47 -4.61
C ASN A 27 2.91 -6.05 -4.15
N ASP A 28 3.05 -7.37 -4.22
CA ASP A 28 4.31 -8.02 -3.91
C ASP A 28 5.39 -7.64 -4.93
N CYS A 29 6.62 -7.43 -4.46
CA CYS A 29 7.78 -7.15 -5.29
C CYS A 29 8.36 -8.45 -5.86
N LEU A 30 7.56 -9.16 -6.65
CA LEU A 30 7.96 -10.43 -7.24
C LEU A 30 8.48 -10.22 -8.66
N PRO A 31 9.65 -10.78 -9.01
CA PRO A 31 10.04 -10.86 -10.40
C PRO A 31 9.14 -11.82 -11.16
N GLU A 32 9.21 -11.75 -12.48
CA GLU A 32 8.63 -12.77 -13.34
C GLU A 32 9.30 -14.14 -13.11
N HIS A 33 8.80 -15.15 -13.83
CA HIS A 33 9.37 -16.50 -13.80
C HIS A 33 10.87 -16.49 -14.11
N ILE A 34 11.68 -16.97 -13.15
CA ILE A 34 13.10 -17.23 -13.38
C ILE A 34 13.25 -18.66 -13.91
N PRO A 35 13.79 -18.86 -15.12
CA PRO A 35 13.96 -20.18 -15.68
C PRO A 35 15.05 -20.97 -14.95
N GLU A 36 14.86 -22.29 -14.83
CA GLU A 36 15.86 -23.19 -14.19
C GLU A 36 17.15 -23.31 -15.01
N THR A 37 17.08 -23.05 -16.31
CA THR A 37 18.23 -23.06 -17.21
C THR A 37 18.20 -21.82 -18.08
N PHE A 38 19.35 -21.14 -18.17
CA PHE A 38 19.52 -19.97 -19.01
C PHE A 38 21.02 -19.78 -19.34
N SER A 39 21.30 -19.11 -20.46
CA SER A 39 22.65 -18.82 -20.91
C SER A 39 23.27 -17.64 -20.17
N TRP A 40 24.57 -17.41 -20.33
CA TRP A 40 25.19 -16.18 -19.80
C TRP A 40 24.58 -14.91 -20.39
N GLY A 41 24.14 -14.94 -21.66
CA GLY A 41 23.45 -13.81 -22.28
C GLY A 41 22.10 -13.51 -21.63
N ASP A 42 21.34 -14.56 -21.29
CA ASP A 42 20.06 -14.43 -20.60
C ASP A 42 20.25 -13.85 -19.18
N SER A 43 21.40 -14.09 -18.54
CA SER A 43 21.70 -13.51 -17.22
C SER A 43 21.70 -11.98 -17.23
N LEU A 44 22.11 -11.36 -18.34
CA LEU A 44 22.10 -9.91 -18.49
C LEU A 44 20.66 -9.37 -18.54
N LEU A 45 19.82 -10.00 -19.35
CA LEU A 45 18.41 -9.64 -19.51
C LEU A 45 17.61 -9.84 -18.21
N ILE A 46 17.87 -10.96 -17.52
CA ILE A 46 17.23 -11.23 -16.22
C ILE A 46 17.67 -10.19 -15.19
N ASN A 47 18.97 -9.87 -15.10
CA ASN A 47 19.43 -8.85 -14.15
C ASN A 47 18.81 -7.47 -14.40
N GLU A 48 18.66 -7.07 -15.66
CA GLU A 48 17.96 -5.83 -16.02
C GLU A 48 16.50 -5.83 -15.54
N SER A 49 15.77 -6.92 -15.81
CA SER A 49 14.39 -7.10 -15.36
C SER A 49 14.27 -7.06 -13.83
N LEU A 50 15.15 -7.79 -13.12
CA LEU A 50 15.19 -7.80 -11.66
C LEU A 50 15.46 -6.42 -11.07
N LEU A 51 16.39 -5.65 -11.66
CA LEU A 51 16.69 -4.29 -11.22
C LEU A 51 15.48 -3.35 -11.43
N THR A 52 14.74 -3.52 -12.52
CA THR A 52 13.51 -2.75 -12.79
C THR A 52 12.41 -3.04 -11.76
N VAL A 53 12.23 -4.31 -11.37
CA VAL A 53 11.29 -4.70 -10.30
C VAL A 53 11.69 -4.06 -8.97
N ILE A 54 12.99 -4.06 -8.64
CA ILE A 54 13.51 -3.42 -7.43
C ILE A 54 13.27 -1.90 -7.45
N GLU A 55 13.51 -1.24 -8.59
CA GLU A 55 13.27 0.19 -8.76
C GLU A 55 11.81 0.53 -8.49
N GLN A 56 10.87 -0.15 -9.14
CA GLN A 56 9.43 0.09 -8.95
C GLN A 56 9.01 -0.16 -7.49
N CYS A 57 9.46 -1.27 -6.90
CA CYS A 57 9.19 -1.59 -5.50
C CYS A 57 9.68 -0.49 -4.54
N ASN A 58 10.83 0.13 -4.83
CA ASN A 58 11.36 1.23 -4.02
C ASN A 58 10.53 2.50 -4.17
N LEU A 59 10.01 2.78 -5.37
CA LEU A 59 9.08 3.90 -5.60
C LEU A 59 7.77 3.69 -4.83
N ASP A 60 7.20 2.47 -4.87
CA ASP A 60 5.95 2.16 -4.18
C ASP A 60 6.11 2.30 -2.65
N LYS A 61 7.22 1.77 -2.10
CA LYS A 61 7.56 1.94 -0.66
C LYS A 61 7.77 3.39 -0.27
N LYS A 62 8.36 4.20 -1.16
CA LYS A 62 8.52 5.64 -0.92
C LYS A 62 7.15 6.32 -0.85
N ALA A 63 6.26 6.05 -1.80
CA ALA A 63 4.90 6.59 -1.80
C ALA A 63 4.11 6.19 -0.54
N ILE A 64 4.23 4.93 -0.09
CA ILE A 64 3.64 4.48 1.18
C ILE A 64 4.17 5.31 2.35
N ARG A 65 5.49 5.51 2.46
CA ARG A 65 6.09 6.31 3.54
C ARG A 65 5.59 7.75 3.54
N GLU A 66 5.43 8.35 2.36
CA GLU A 66 4.90 9.71 2.22
C GLU A 66 3.43 9.80 2.67
N ILE A 67 2.61 8.81 2.30
CA ILE A 67 1.21 8.71 2.76
C ILE A 67 1.15 8.58 4.29
N GLU A 68 1.95 7.68 4.88
CA GLU A 68 1.97 7.49 6.33
C GLU A 68 2.53 8.72 7.06
N ALA A 69 3.53 9.39 6.52
CA ALA A 69 4.03 10.65 7.07
C ALA A 69 2.95 11.72 7.09
N ALA A 70 2.14 11.83 6.02
CA ALA A 70 1.03 12.77 5.96
C ALA A 70 -0.09 12.47 6.98
N ARG A 71 -0.24 11.22 7.43
CA ARG A 71 -1.20 10.85 8.49
C ARG A 71 -0.69 11.14 9.90
N ASN A 72 0.62 11.14 10.08
CA ASN A 72 1.28 11.37 11.36
C ASN A 72 1.61 12.86 11.62
N ASN A 73 1.33 13.74 10.65
CA ASN A 73 1.42 15.20 10.78
C ASN A 73 0.08 15.80 11.24
#